data_AF-N6UIF5-F1
#
_entry.id   AF-N6UIF5-F1
#
_cell.length_a   1.000
_cell.length_b   1.000
_cell.length_c   1.000
_cell.angle_alpha   90.00
_cell.angle_beta   90.00
_cell.angle_gamma   90.00
#
_symmetry.space_group_name_H-M   'P 1'
#
loop_
_entity.id
_entity.type
_entity.pdbx_description
1 polymer ?
#
loop_
_entity_poly.entity_id
_entity_poly.type
_entity_poly.pdbx_seq_one_letter_code
_entity_poly.pdbx_strand_id
1 'polypeptide(L)'
;MTVLNNNGTALEAVREAITEDDPLTNAGFGSNLTLDGTVEGDASVMNGENLLFAACGAVRRIKNPICLAYDIYQRQLEPTPL
;
A
#
# COMPACT_ATOMS: atom_id res chain seq x y z
N MET A 1 -7.77 -14.89 3.02
CA MET A 1 -8.25 -15.39 4.32
C MET A 1 -7.13 -15.80 5.27
N THR A 2 -5.93 -16.17 4.81
CA THR A 2 -4.82 -16.61 5.67
C THR A 2 -4.50 -15.65 6.81
N VAL A 3 -4.42 -14.33 6.55
CA VAL A 3 -4.14 -13.32 7.58
C VAL A 3 -5.21 -13.31 8.67
N LEU A 4 -6.48 -13.18 8.29
CA LEU A 4 -7.60 -13.15 9.24
C LEU A 4 -7.73 -14.45 10.04
N ASN A 5 -7.53 -15.61 9.39
CA ASN A 5 -7.56 -16.92 10.05
C ASN A 5 -6.43 -17.09 11.08
N ASN A 6 -5.35 -16.32 10.95
CA ASN A 6 -4.22 -16.32 11.86
C ASN A 6 -4.26 -15.14 12.87
N ASN A 7 -5.46 -14.62 13.16
CA ASN A 7 -5.68 -13.46 14.05
C ASN A 7 -4.98 -12.16 13.61
N GLY A 8 -4.65 -12.03 12.32
CA GLY A 8 -4.17 -10.78 11.76
C GLY A 8 -5.30 -9.75 11.63
N THR A 9 -4.92 -8.48 11.53
CA THR A 9 -5.85 -7.35 11.41
C THR A 9 -6.50 -7.29 10.02
N ALA A 10 -7.65 -6.61 9.93
CA ALA A 10 -8.29 -6.31 8.65
C ALA A 10 -7.37 -5.52 7.71
N LEU A 11 -6.53 -4.62 8.27
CA LEU A 11 -5.60 -3.81 7.50
C LEU A 11 -4.44 -4.63 6.92
N GLU A 12 -3.88 -5.56 7.70
CA GLU A 12 -2.89 -6.51 7.18
C GLU A 12 -3.52 -7.43 6.12
N ALA A 13 -4.75 -7.88 6.34
CA ALA A 13 -5.43 -8.76 5.41
C ALA A 13 -5.69 -8.09 4.06
N VAL A 14 -6.09 -6.81 4.04
CA VAL A 14 -6.29 -6.09 2.78
C VAL A 14 -4.96 -5.80 2.08
N ARG A 15 -3.90 -5.44 2.83
CA ARG A 15 -2.55 -5.22 2.28
C ARG A 15 -2.06 -6.45 1.50
N GLU A 16 -2.17 -7.64 2.10
CA GLU A 16 -1.76 -8.90 1.46
C GLU A 16 -2.68 -9.34 0.31
N ALA A 17 -3.92 -8.85 0.26
CA ALA A 17 -4.86 -9.18 -0.80
C ALA A 17 -4.67 -8.32 -2.07
N ILE A 18 -3.93 -7.22 -1.99
CA ILE A 18 -3.65 -6.36 -3.15
C ILE A 18 -2.68 -7.07 -4.11
N THR A 19 -3.02 -7.06 -5.39
CA THR A 19 -2.37 -7.85 -6.45
C THR A 19 -1.27 -7.09 -7.20
N GLU A 20 -0.44 -6.28 -6.52
CA GLU A 20 0.61 -5.46 -7.16
C GLU A 20 1.76 -6.25 -7.79
N ASP A 21 1.90 -7.53 -7.41
CA ASP A 21 2.90 -8.43 -7.99
C ASP A 21 2.39 -9.18 -9.24
N ASP A 22 1.09 -9.09 -9.55
CA ASP A 22 0.52 -9.72 -10.74
C ASP A 22 0.76 -8.83 -11.97
N PRO A 23 1.52 -9.31 -12.98
CA PRO A 23 1.83 -8.53 -14.17
C PRO A 23 0.60 -8.17 -15.02
N LEU A 24 -0.55 -8.80 -14.79
CA LEU A 24 -1.79 -8.52 -15.51
C LEU A 24 -2.56 -7.31 -14.94
N THR A 25 -2.12 -6.77 -13.81
CA THR A 25 -2.80 -5.67 -13.13
C THR A 25 -2.11 -4.34 -13.40
N ASN A 26 -2.88 -3.27 -13.55
CA ASN A 26 -2.34 -1.91 -13.63
C ASN A 26 -2.03 -1.36 -12.22
N ALA A 27 -1.19 -2.06 -11.49
CA ALA A 27 -0.69 -1.70 -10.16
C ALA A 27 0.67 -2.37 -9.93
N GLY A 28 1.56 -1.76 -9.16
CA GLY A 28 2.89 -2.30 -8.87
C GLY A 28 3.67 -2.68 -10.14
N PHE A 29 4.06 -3.94 -10.28
CA PHE A 29 4.90 -4.45 -11.37
C PHE A 29 4.24 -4.39 -12.77
N GLY A 30 2.91 -4.53 -12.86
CA GLY A 30 2.17 -4.51 -14.14
C GLY A 30 1.66 -3.13 -14.57
N SER A 31 2.07 -2.07 -13.87
CA SER A 31 1.56 -0.71 -14.09
C SER A 31 1.84 -0.18 -15.50
N ASN A 32 0.90 0.60 -16.01
CA ASN A 32 1.06 1.38 -17.23
C ASN A 32 2.24 2.34 -17.13
N LEU A 33 2.83 2.62 -18.29
CA LEU A 33 3.88 3.61 -18.41
C LEU A 33 3.29 5.02 -18.46
N THR A 34 3.97 5.96 -17.82
CA THR A 34 3.76 7.40 -18.00
C THR A 34 4.16 7.83 -19.41
N LEU A 35 3.90 9.10 -19.76
CA LEU A 35 4.31 9.68 -21.04
C LEU A 35 5.82 9.55 -21.30
N ASP A 36 6.63 9.60 -20.23
CA ASP A 36 8.09 9.45 -20.30
C ASP A 36 8.56 7.99 -20.36
N GLY A 37 7.63 7.02 -20.45
CA GLY A 37 7.94 5.60 -20.53
C GLY A 37 8.37 4.98 -19.20
N THR A 38 7.98 5.59 -18.08
CA THR A 38 8.37 5.14 -16.72
C THR A 38 7.17 4.69 -15.91
N VAL A 39 7.37 3.91 -14.85
CA VAL A 39 6.27 3.53 -13.94
C VAL A 39 6.24 4.46 -12.74
N GLU A 40 5.05 5.00 -12.47
CA GLU A 40 4.70 5.79 -11.30
C GLU A 40 3.42 5.19 -10.68
N GLY A 41 3.48 4.85 -9.40
CA GLY A 41 2.37 4.20 -8.69
C GLY A 41 1.73 5.11 -7.65
N ASP A 42 0.43 4.95 -7.48
CA ASP A 42 -0.37 5.55 -6.41
C ASP A 42 -0.99 4.44 -5.57
N ALA A 43 -0.99 4.59 -4.24
CA ALA A 43 -1.66 3.65 -3.34
C ALA A 43 -2.09 4.34 -2.05
N SER A 44 -3.10 3.78 -1.40
CA SER A 44 -3.61 4.28 -0.12
C SER A 44 -4.20 3.19 0.74
N VAL A 45 -4.21 3.42 2.05
CA VAL A 45 -4.81 2.55 3.06
C VAL A 45 -5.61 3.38 4.07
N MET A 46 -6.66 2.79 4.63
CA MET A 46 -7.46 3.38 5.70
C MET A 46 -7.80 2.31 6.74
N ASN A 47 -7.64 2.63 8.02
CA ASN A 47 -8.13 1.77 9.09
C ASN A 47 -9.45 2.35 9.63
N GLY A 48 -10.54 1.58 9.49
CA GLY A 48 -11.88 1.98 9.93
C GLY A 48 -12.07 2.04 11.45
N GLU A 49 -11.19 1.39 12.23
CA GLU A 49 -11.28 1.38 13.70
C GLU A 49 -10.81 2.72 14.31
N ASN A 50 -9.71 3.25 13.79
CA ASN A 50 -9.09 4.48 14.32
C ASN A 50 -9.18 5.68 13.36
N LEU A 51 -9.81 5.49 12.20
CA LEU A 51 -10.03 6.47 11.13
C LEU A 51 -8.75 7.05 10.50
N LEU A 52 -7.57 6.48 10.81
CA LEU A 52 -6.32 6.92 10.22
C LEU A 52 -6.24 6.48 8.76
N PHE A 53 -5.65 7.35 7.94
CA PHE A 53 -5.48 7.19 6.51
C PHE A 53 -4.04 7.54 6.12
N ALA A 54 -3.50 6.81 5.16
CA ALA A 54 -2.20 7.10 4.57
C ALA A 54 -2.19 6.80 3.08
N ALA A 55 -1.39 7.54 2.33
CA ALA A 55 -1.24 7.38 0.90
C ALA A 55 0.16 7.75 0.43
N CYS A 56 0.53 7.24 -0.74
CA CYS A 56 1.66 7.68 -1.53
C CYS A 56 1.21 7.88 -2.98
N GLY A 57 1.82 8.83 -3.69
CA GLY A 57 1.50 9.10 -5.08
C GLY A 57 2.72 9.44 -5.91
N ALA A 58 2.64 9.16 -7.21
CA ALA A 58 3.71 9.28 -8.20
C ALA A 58 5.03 8.63 -7.75
N VAL A 59 4.95 7.54 -6.98
CA VAL A 59 6.17 6.89 -6.45
C VAL A 59 6.79 5.99 -7.50
N ARG A 60 8.13 6.05 -7.58
CA ARG A 60 8.93 5.31 -8.54
C ARG A 60 9.81 4.31 -7.83
N ARG A 61 10.08 3.17 -8.49
CA ARG A 61 10.99 2.12 -7.99
C ARG A 61 10.57 1.54 -6.63
N ILE A 62 9.28 1.58 -6.31
CA ILE A 62 8.67 0.87 -5.19
C ILE A 62 7.95 -0.33 -5.78
N LYS A 63 8.37 -1.54 -5.39
CA LYS A 63 7.76 -2.77 -5.91
C LYS A 63 6.27 -2.86 -5.58
N ASN A 64 5.92 -2.51 -4.34
CA ASN A 64 4.56 -2.58 -3.81
C ASN A 64 4.16 -1.24 -3.17
N PRO A 65 3.61 -0.28 -3.94
CA PRO A 65 3.13 1.00 -3.40
C PRO A 65 2.20 0.88 -2.18
N ILE A 66 1.36 -0.17 -2.10
CA ILE A 66 0.49 -0.39 -0.93
C ILE A 66 1.28 -0.58 0.38
N CYS A 67 2.45 -1.22 0.32
CA CYS A 67 3.31 -1.40 1.48
C CYS A 67 3.89 -0.05 1.95
N LEU A 68 4.23 0.84 1.01
CA LEU A 68 4.67 2.19 1.37
C LEU A 68 3.56 2.99 2.05
N ALA A 69 2.33 2.94 1.52
CA ALA A 69 1.18 3.58 2.17
C ALA A 69 0.94 3.00 3.59
N TYR A 70 1.08 1.68 3.75
CA TYR A 70 0.99 1.02 5.05
C TYR A 70 2.09 1.47 6.02
N ASP A 71 3.33 1.60 5.57
CA ASP A 71 4.44 2.08 6.39
C ASP A 71 4.22 3.53 6.86
N ILE A 72 3.65 4.37 5.99
CA ILE A 72 3.25 5.75 6.38
C ILE A 72 2.18 5.70 7.46
N TYR A 73 1.17 4.82 7.34
CA TYR A 73 0.17 4.60 8.38
C TYR A 73 0.80 4.16 9.71
N GLN A 74 1.75 3.21 9.68
CA GLN A 74 2.44 2.75 10.91
C GLN A 74 3.17 3.88 11.61
N ARG A 75 3.85 4.76 10.86
CA ARG A 75 4.54 5.92 11.41
C ARG A 75 3.59 6.93 12.07
N GLN A 76 2.32 6.99 11.69
CA GLN A 76 1.34 7.86 12.37
C GLN A 76 1.00 7.37 13.77
N LEU A 77 1.22 6.08 14.06
CA LEU A 77 1.02 5.49 15.39
C LEU A 77 2.20 5.77 16.33
N GLU A 78 3.35 6.16 15.79
CA GLU A 78 4.53 6.51 16.57
C GLU A 78 4.32 7.89 17.23
N PRO A 79 4.71 8.06 18.50
CA PRO A 79 4.73 9.37 19.13
C PRO A 79 5.66 10.30 18.35
N THR A 80 5.19 11.49 17.99
CA THR A 80 6.03 12.50 17.35
C THR A 80 7.18 12.86 18.31
N PRO A 81 8.45 12.83 17.86
CA PRO A 81 9.56 13.26 18.71
C PRO A 81 9.35 14.73 19.09
N LEU A 82 9.35 14.98 20.40
CA LEU A 82 9.27 16.31 21.03
C LEU A 82 10.55 17.12 20.78
#